data_AF-A0A814YZ32-F1
#
_entry.id   AF-A0A814YZ32-F1
#
_cell.length_a   1.000
_cell.length_b   1.000
_cell.length_c   1.000
_cell.angle_alpha   90.00
_cell.angle_beta   90.00
_cell.angle_gamma   90.00
#
_symmetry.space_group_name_H-M   'P 1'
#
loop_
_entity.id
_entity.type
_entity.pdbx_description
1 polymer ?
#
loop_
_entity_poly.entity_id
_entity_poly.type
_entity_poly.pdbx_seq_one_letter_code
_entity_poly.pdbx_strand_id
1 'polypeptide(L)'
;MFKKIPFDQDSVELSYTTPFNLLFIEFEKNYYLTVVREKTIRSENIFTNIDQDYKCENITKLLNSTLLGYKTLRRLKYYPLQCIQNLRLKCFYDDTYMCVCDNNRYSNCFDFDHNTSYDCQGNNYCGKNGQCFQDNITCPSMLVCKCDKCYYGSKCELNTIGFSTSLDVIFGYHIKPFISFTKQSTAVKITASITILMFIFSIINGVLSILTFKSESLLKVGCGIYLLTNSFISILTITIFTIKYFQLIIFQMKSITNASFIHFSCILTDVLLKILLTFGDWLYTAVAIERALSAIQGVHFNKSKSIYIAKYVIPIIFLLISISYIHDPISRRLFNDDDEQRTWCILEYSSNLKKYDKFINLFHVLTPFIINILSAICVTIQVFRIRVKTKKKSAYKKILYAQIQQNKHLLISPCILILLSIPRLIISFLSGCMESIRTPWLYLTGYYISFIPPLLIIILFILPSKTYKQEFLSITAKINFFSK
;
A
#
# COMPACT_ATOMS: atom_id res chain seq x y z
N MET A 1 7.10 -2.65 -33.32
CA MET A 1 6.38 -3.46 -32.33
C MET A 1 6.79 -2.99 -30.94
N PHE A 2 5.83 -2.70 -30.06
CA PHE A 2 6.07 -2.26 -28.68
C PHE A 2 5.86 -3.43 -27.73
N LYS A 3 6.78 -3.70 -26.81
CA LYS A 3 6.57 -4.75 -25.80
C LYS A 3 6.83 -4.18 -24.42
N LYS A 4 5.89 -4.40 -23.50
CA LYS A 4 6.05 -4.02 -22.09
C LYS A 4 7.13 -4.91 -21.47
N ILE A 5 8.11 -4.28 -20.82
CA ILE A 5 9.13 -5.00 -20.06
C ILE A 5 8.47 -5.46 -18.75
N PRO A 6 8.48 -6.77 -18.43
CA PRO A 6 7.98 -7.25 -17.14
C PRO A 6 8.68 -6.55 -15.97
N PHE A 7 7.94 -6.28 -14.90
CA PHE A 7 8.46 -5.50 -13.77
C PHE A 7 9.66 -6.17 -13.07
N ASP A 8 9.81 -7.50 -13.20
CA ASP A 8 10.84 -8.33 -12.57
C ASP A 8 12.02 -8.67 -13.50
N GLN A 9 12.09 -8.07 -14.69
CA GLN A 9 13.14 -8.32 -15.67
C GLN A 9 13.80 -7.03 -16.13
N ASP A 10 15.12 -7.10 -16.37
CA ASP A 10 15.90 -6.05 -17.04
C ASP A 10 16.37 -6.50 -18.45
N SER A 11 15.82 -7.63 -18.90
CA SER A 11 16.05 -8.24 -20.21
C SER A 11 14.77 -8.18 -21.03
N VAL A 12 14.90 -7.89 -22.32
CA VAL A 12 13.78 -7.88 -23.25
C VAL A 12 13.94 -9.02 -24.26
N GLU A 13 12.94 -9.91 -24.30
CA GLU A 13 12.79 -10.90 -25.36
C GLU A 13 11.81 -10.35 -26.41
N LEU A 14 12.29 -10.17 -27.64
CA LEU A 14 11.50 -9.65 -28.76
C LEU A 14 11.47 -10.67 -29.89
N SER A 15 10.28 -11.05 -30.33
CA SER A 15 10.09 -11.87 -31.52
C SER A 15 9.71 -10.96 -32.68
N TYR A 16 10.60 -10.82 -33.67
CA TYR A 16 10.34 -10.03 -34.87
C TYR A 16 9.97 -10.95 -36.04
N THR A 17 8.91 -10.58 -36.76
CA THR A 17 8.47 -11.23 -38.01
C THR A 17 8.75 -10.37 -39.24
N THR A 18 9.12 -9.10 -39.03
CA THR A 18 9.50 -8.17 -40.09
C THR A 18 11.01 -7.97 -40.12
N PRO A 19 11.60 -7.81 -41.31
CA PRO A 19 13.02 -7.55 -41.47
C PRO A 19 13.40 -6.18 -40.90
N PHE A 20 14.46 -6.13 -40.09
CA PHE A 20 15.07 -4.90 -39.58
C PHE A 20 16.60 -5.03 -39.51
N ASN A 21 17.30 -3.89 -39.56
CA ASN A 21 18.77 -3.83 -39.51
C ASN A 21 19.29 -3.18 -38.21
N LEU A 22 18.50 -2.29 -37.60
CA LEU A 22 18.83 -1.58 -36.37
C LEU A 22 17.68 -1.72 -35.38
N LEU A 23 18.00 -1.94 -34.11
CA LEU A 23 17.03 -1.92 -33.01
C LEU A 23 17.53 -0.98 -31.91
N PHE A 24 16.66 -0.05 -31.52
CA PHE A 24 16.87 0.83 -30.38
C PHE A 24 15.82 0.55 -29.32
N ILE A 25 16.22 0.62 -28.06
CA ILE A 25 15.32 0.58 -26.90
C ILE A 25 15.35 1.95 -26.24
N GLU A 26 14.18 2.55 -26.07
CA GLU A 26 14.03 3.73 -25.20
C GLU A 26 13.72 3.26 -23.78
N PHE A 27 14.58 3.62 -22.83
CA PHE A 27 14.39 3.34 -21.40
C PHE A 27 14.74 4.58 -20.57
N GLU A 28 13.80 5.03 -19.73
CA GLU A 28 13.93 6.26 -18.93
C GLU A 28 14.38 7.50 -19.73
N LYS A 29 13.83 7.69 -20.95
CA LYS A 29 14.19 8.77 -21.90
C LYS A 29 15.64 8.73 -22.41
N ASN A 30 16.33 7.61 -22.25
CA ASN A 30 17.61 7.35 -22.89
C ASN A 30 17.42 6.30 -23.99
N TYR A 31 18.18 6.41 -25.06
CA TYR A 31 18.19 5.42 -26.14
C TYR A 31 19.36 4.46 -25.97
N TYR A 32 19.14 3.19 -26.29
CA TYR A 32 20.14 2.13 -26.23
C TYR A 32 20.14 1.39 -27.56
N LEU A 33 21.31 1.27 -28.19
CA LEU A 33 21.47 0.51 -29.43
C LEU A 33 21.70 -0.95 -29.12
N THR A 34 20.69 -1.80 -29.33
CA THR A 34 20.74 -3.20 -28.89
C THR A 34 21.07 -4.17 -30.01
N VAL A 35 20.72 -3.84 -31.25
CA VAL A 35 20.99 -4.71 -32.41
C VAL A 35 21.46 -3.88 -33.60
N VAL A 36 22.58 -4.29 -34.18
CA VAL A 36 23.10 -3.80 -35.47
C VAL A 36 23.36 -4.99 -36.36
N ARG A 37 22.78 -5.00 -37.57
CA ARG A 37 22.91 -6.10 -38.52
C ARG A 37 23.11 -5.61 -39.93
N GLU A 38 24.00 -6.30 -40.64
CA GLU A 38 24.26 -6.08 -42.07
C GLU A 38 23.35 -6.95 -42.95
N LYS A 39 22.83 -8.07 -42.42
CA LYS A 39 21.98 -9.02 -43.14
C LYS A 39 20.56 -9.03 -42.60
N THR A 40 19.61 -8.96 -43.53
CA THR A 40 18.19 -8.97 -43.27
C THR A 40 17.69 -10.39 -42.97
N ILE A 41 17.25 -10.64 -41.74
CA ILE A 41 16.72 -11.93 -41.30
C ILE A 41 15.19 -11.84 -41.23
N ARG A 42 14.49 -12.88 -41.72
CA ARG A 42 13.02 -12.86 -41.85
C ARG A 42 12.28 -13.01 -40.51
N SER A 43 12.82 -13.76 -39.57
CA SER A 43 12.21 -13.91 -38.23
C SER A 43 13.24 -14.35 -37.20
N GLU A 44 13.26 -13.73 -36.03
CA GLU A 44 14.16 -14.10 -34.95
C GLU A 44 13.64 -13.69 -33.57
N ASN A 45 14.00 -14.48 -32.56
CA ASN A 45 13.84 -14.14 -31.15
C ASN A 45 15.13 -13.52 -30.63
N ILE A 46 15.09 -12.24 -30.27
CA ILE A 46 16.23 -11.48 -29.76
C ILE A 46 16.12 -11.38 -28.25
N PHE A 47 17.16 -11.79 -27.54
CA PHE A 47 17.33 -11.57 -26.11
C PHE A 47 18.39 -10.49 -25.90
N THR A 48 18.01 -9.34 -25.34
CA THR A 48 18.95 -8.25 -25.07
C THR A 48 18.81 -7.74 -23.63
N ASN A 49 19.94 -7.50 -22.98
CA ASN A 49 20.00 -6.79 -21.70
C ASN A 49 20.24 -5.30 -21.96
N ILE A 50 19.59 -4.44 -21.18
CA ILE A 50 19.82 -2.99 -21.25
C ILE A 50 21.14 -2.69 -20.53
N ASP A 51 22.21 -2.50 -21.30
CA ASP A 51 23.56 -2.25 -20.80
C ASP A 51 24.01 -0.81 -21.12
N GLN A 52 24.69 -0.17 -20.17
CA GLN A 52 25.19 1.19 -20.28
C GLN A 52 26.21 1.34 -21.41
N ASP A 53 26.95 0.28 -21.74
CA ASP A 53 27.93 0.31 -22.84
C ASP A 53 27.29 0.54 -24.22
N TYR A 54 25.99 0.30 -24.34
CA TYR A 54 25.21 0.47 -25.56
C TYR A 54 24.32 1.72 -25.55
N LYS A 55 24.45 2.57 -24.52
CA LYS A 55 23.70 3.81 -24.40
C LYS A 55 24.11 4.79 -25.50
N CYS A 56 23.12 5.36 -26.18
CA CYS A 56 23.30 6.46 -27.10
C CYS A 56 23.34 7.77 -26.33
N GLU A 57 24.45 8.50 -26.43
CA GLU A 57 24.59 9.79 -25.73
C GLU A 57 23.93 10.92 -26.53
N ASN A 58 23.43 11.93 -25.82
CA ASN A 58 22.93 13.13 -26.47
C ASN A 58 24.11 13.96 -26.99
N ILE A 59 24.01 14.49 -28.22
CA ILE A 59 25.07 15.27 -28.88
C ILE A 59 25.52 16.46 -28.04
N THR A 60 24.64 17.03 -27.22
CA THR A 60 24.94 18.15 -26.30
C THR A 60 26.03 17.83 -25.29
N LYS A 61 26.24 16.56 -24.97
CA LYS A 61 27.34 16.12 -24.09
C LYS A 61 28.64 15.84 -24.84
N LEU A 62 28.56 15.62 -26.15
CA LEU A 62 29.70 15.23 -26.99
C LEU A 62 30.35 16.45 -27.66
N LEU A 63 29.56 17.44 -28.06
CA LEU A 63 30.05 18.64 -28.73
C LEU A 63 30.33 19.79 -27.76
N ASN A 64 31.36 20.58 -28.09
CA ASN A 64 31.66 21.83 -27.41
C ASN A 64 30.55 22.87 -27.65
N SER A 65 30.35 23.76 -26.68
CA SER A 65 29.41 24.89 -26.69
C SER A 65 29.39 25.69 -28.01
N THR A 66 30.56 25.95 -28.60
CA THR A 66 30.68 26.67 -29.89
C THR A 66 30.05 25.89 -31.06
N LEU A 67 30.21 24.57 -31.08
CA LEU A 67 29.67 23.70 -32.14
C LEU A 67 28.17 23.47 -31.94
N LEU A 68 27.69 23.45 -30.70
CA LEU A 68 26.26 23.33 -30.40
C LEU A 68 25.46 24.54 -30.89
N GLY A 69 26.07 25.73 -30.93
CA GLY A 69 25.47 26.95 -31.46
C GLY A 69 25.33 26.99 -32.99
N TYR A 70 25.88 26.02 -33.72
CA TYR A 70 25.71 25.94 -35.17
C TYR A 70 24.35 25.35 -35.57
N LYS A 71 23.84 25.75 -36.75
CA LYS A 71 22.66 25.13 -37.37
C LYS A 71 22.91 23.63 -37.64
N THR A 72 21.86 22.81 -37.56
CA THR A 72 21.92 21.33 -37.63
C THR A 72 22.73 20.80 -38.81
N LEU A 73 22.51 21.31 -40.03
CA LEU A 73 23.27 20.93 -41.23
C LEU A 73 24.78 21.17 -41.12
N ARG A 74 25.19 22.23 -40.40
CA ARG A 74 26.60 22.52 -40.16
C ARG A 74 27.17 21.63 -39.05
N ARG A 75 26.36 21.26 -38.04
CA ARG A 75 26.76 20.31 -36.98
C ARG A 75 27.03 18.91 -37.51
N LEU A 76 26.21 18.42 -38.45
CA LEU A 76 26.34 17.11 -39.09
C LEU A 76 27.74 16.85 -39.68
N LYS A 77 28.43 17.89 -40.17
CA LYS A 77 29.80 17.78 -40.68
C LYS A 77 30.82 17.33 -39.62
N TYR A 78 30.50 17.52 -38.34
CA TYR A 78 31.36 17.19 -37.20
C TYR A 78 30.95 15.90 -36.49
N TYR A 79 29.89 15.22 -36.95
CA TYR A 79 29.41 13.98 -36.35
C TYR A 79 30.36 12.79 -36.55
N PRO A 80 31.03 12.64 -37.72
CA PRO A 80 32.04 11.58 -37.90
C PRO A 80 33.19 11.67 -36.89
N LEU A 81 33.60 12.89 -36.51
CA LEU A 81 34.66 13.12 -35.52
C LEU A 81 34.33 12.50 -34.15
N GLN A 82 33.05 12.44 -33.78
CA GLN A 82 32.64 11.86 -32.49
C GLN A 82 32.88 10.35 -32.45
N CYS A 83 32.59 9.66 -33.55
CA CYS A 83 32.90 8.24 -33.69
C CYS A 83 34.41 7.98 -33.71
N ILE A 84 35.20 8.84 -34.35
CA ILE A 84 36.66 8.67 -34.41
C ILE A 84 37.31 8.91 -33.03
N GLN A 85 36.90 9.96 -32.33
CA GLN A 85 37.52 10.37 -31.06
C GLN A 85 37.14 9.47 -29.88
N ASN A 86 35.89 8.98 -29.84
CA ASN A 86 35.43 8.13 -28.76
C ASN A 86 35.23 6.69 -29.24
N LEU A 87 36.25 5.86 -29.10
CA LEU A 87 36.24 4.46 -29.55
C LEU A 87 35.14 3.59 -28.90
N ARG A 88 34.64 3.98 -27.72
CA ARG A 88 33.56 3.27 -27.02
C ARG A 88 32.17 3.72 -27.48
N LEU A 89 32.05 4.87 -28.15
CA LEU A 89 30.78 5.37 -28.64
C LEU A 89 30.24 4.47 -29.75
N LYS A 90 29.05 3.91 -29.52
CA LYS A 90 28.32 3.08 -30.49
C LYS A 90 27.24 3.86 -31.22
N CYS A 91 26.57 4.79 -30.52
CA CYS A 91 25.52 5.63 -31.07
C CYS A 91 25.39 6.95 -30.30
N PHE A 92 24.73 7.91 -30.91
CA PHE A 92 24.36 9.19 -30.30
C PHE A 92 23.18 9.80 -31.05
N TYR A 93 22.56 10.84 -30.49
CA TYR A 93 21.40 11.49 -31.10
C TYR A 93 21.37 13.00 -30.84
N ASP A 94 20.70 13.74 -31.71
CA ASP A 94 20.34 15.14 -31.52
C ASP A 94 18.81 15.32 -31.53
N ASP A 95 18.30 16.52 -31.82
CA ASP A 95 16.86 16.78 -31.84
C ASP A 95 16.14 16.20 -33.08
N THR A 96 16.88 15.80 -34.11
CA THR A 96 16.36 15.41 -35.44
C THR A 96 16.91 14.08 -35.94
N TYR A 97 18.14 13.73 -35.57
CA TYR A 97 18.91 12.62 -36.09
C TYR A 97 19.29 11.63 -34.99
N MET A 98 19.14 10.35 -35.31
CA MET A 98 19.78 9.26 -34.59
C MET A 98 20.98 8.77 -35.40
N CYS A 99 22.13 8.59 -34.76
CA CYS A 99 23.39 8.25 -35.41
C CYS A 99 24.00 6.98 -34.82
N VAL A 100 24.54 6.13 -35.69
CA VAL A 100 25.28 4.91 -35.33
C VAL A 100 26.71 4.99 -35.83
N CYS A 101 27.68 4.67 -34.98
CA CYS A 101 29.08 4.54 -35.37
C CYS A 101 29.32 3.14 -35.92
N ASP A 102 29.69 3.04 -37.20
CA ASP A 102 29.99 1.76 -37.83
C ASP A 102 31.37 1.20 -37.45
N ASN A 103 31.71 0.04 -37.99
CA ASN A 103 33.00 -0.61 -37.77
C ASN A 103 34.18 0.21 -38.31
N ASN A 104 33.96 1.01 -39.35
CA ASN A 104 34.93 1.92 -39.94
C ASN A 104 34.97 3.28 -39.22
N ARG A 105 34.22 3.44 -38.13
CA ARG A 105 34.06 4.67 -37.34
C ARG A 105 33.47 5.84 -38.11
N TYR A 106 32.70 5.58 -39.17
CA TYR A 106 31.82 6.58 -39.76
C TYR A 106 30.53 6.70 -38.95
N SER A 107 29.98 7.92 -38.90
CA SER A 107 28.66 8.17 -38.32
C SER A 107 27.60 8.04 -39.40
N ASN A 108 26.75 7.03 -39.29
CA ASN A 108 25.56 6.86 -40.13
C ASN A 108 24.35 7.44 -39.39
N CYS A 109 23.85 8.57 -39.87
CA CYS A 109 22.76 9.32 -39.26
C CYS A 109 21.51 9.27 -40.13
N PHE A 110 20.36 9.14 -39.49
CA PHE A 110 19.06 9.10 -40.15
C PHE A 110 18.04 9.93 -39.35
N ASP A 111 17.05 10.47 -40.05
CA ASP A 111 15.98 11.25 -39.42
C ASP A 111 15.23 10.36 -38.41
N PHE A 112 14.99 10.89 -37.22
CA PHE A 112 14.31 10.20 -36.14
C PHE A 112 13.41 11.17 -35.39
N ASP A 113 12.10 10.97 -35.47
CA ASP A 113 11.14 11.79 -34.75
C ASP A 113 10.99 11.33 -33.29
N HIS A 114 11.72 11.99 -32.40
CA HIS A 114 11.68 11.78 -30.95
C HIS A 114 10.30 12.06 -30.32
N ASN A 115 9.42 12.79 -31.01
CA ASN A 115 8.11 13.21 -30.50
C ASN A 115 6.95 12.53 -31.23
N THR A 116 7.21 11.42 -31.93
CA THR A 116 6.17 10.67 -32.65
C THR A 116 4.97 10.41 -31.73
N SER A 117 3.83 11.03 -32.04
CA SER A 117 2.57 10.85 -31.32
C SER A 117 1.64 9.94 -32.10
N TYR A 118 1.04 8.97 -31.42
CA TYR A 118 0.10 8.03 -32.02
C TYR A 118 -1.33 8.39 -31.61
N ASP A 119 -2.28 8.36 -32.55
CA ASP A 119 -3.71 8.62 -32.25
C ASP A 119 -4.44 7.39 -31.69
N CYS A 120 -3.80 6.21 -31.81
CA CYS A 120 -4.31 4.91 -31.39
C CYS A 120 -5.77 4.66 -31.81
N GLN A 121 -6.07 4.84 -33.10
CA GLN A 121 -7.38 4.64 -33.73
C GLN A 121 -8.49 5.59 -33.26
N GLY A 122 -8.14 6.65 -32.53
CA GLY A 122 -9.09 7.65 -32.03
C GLY A 122 -9.85 7.19 -30.78
N ASN A 123 -9.78 8.03 -29.75
CA ASN A 123 -10.35 7.91 -28.40
C ASN A 123 -9.72 6.88 -27.45
N ASN A 124 -8.80 7.38 -26.60
CA ASN A 124 -8.63 6.98 -25.20
C ASN A 124 -8.46 5.48 -24.92
N TYR A 125 -7.76 4.73 -25.78
CA TYR A 125 -7.41 3.33 -25.52
C TYR A 125 -6.70 3.17 -24.16
N CYS A 126 -5.77 4.09 -23.87
CA CYS A 126 -5.13 4.20 -22.56
C CYS A 126 -6.00 5.05 -21.63
N GLY A 127 -6.30 4.50 -20.45
CA GLY A 127 -7.04 5.21 -19.40
C GLY A 127 -6.21 6.31 -18.75
N LYS A 128 -6.90 7.28 -18.14
CA LYS A 128 -6.33 8.29 -17.20
C LYS A 128 -5.08 9.02 -17.72
N ASN A 129 -5.12 9.50 -18.97
CA ASN A 129 -4.05 10.25 -19.65
C ASN A 129 -2.79 9.43 -19.99
N GLY A 130 -2.86 8.08 -19.98
CA GLY A 130 -1.75 7.26 -20.45
C GLY A 130 -1.37 7.58 -21.90
N GLN A 131 -0.06 7.61 -22.18
CA GLN A 131 0.46 7.80 -23.54
C GLN A 131 0.36 6.47 -24.30
N CYS A 132 -0.25 6.50 -25.48
CA CYS A 132 -0.45 5.32 -26.30
C CYS A 132 0.62 5.18 -27.39
N PHE A 133 1.04 3.94 -27.65
CA PHE A 133 1.99 3.56 -28.68
C PHE A 133 1.39 2.47 -29.56
N GLN A 134 1.58 2.57 -30.88
CA GLN A 134 1.05 1.60 -31.84
C GLN A 134 2.11 1.18 -32.87
N ASP A 135 2.13 -0.09 -33.23
CA ASP A 135 3.15 -0.67 -34.11
C ASP A 135 3.10 -0.18 -35.57
N ASN A 136 1.91 0.17 -36.08
CA ASN A 136 1.72 0.70 -37.43
C ASN A 136 0.67 1.83 -37.41
N ILE A 137 0.94 2.91 -38.16
CA ILE A 137 0.07 4.10 -38.23
C ILE A 137 -1.25 3.79 -38.94
N THR A 138 -1.23 2.98 -39.99
CA THR A 138 -2.38 2.77 -40.88
C THR A 138 -3.25 1.58 -40.47
N CYS A 139 -2.64 0.54 -39.90
CA CYS A 139 -3.34 -0.67 -39.45
C CYS A 139 -2.60 -1.26 -38.25
N PRO A 140 -2.82 -0.73 -37.03
CA PRO A 140 -2.12 -1.19 -35.85
C PRO A 140 -2.58 -2.59 -35.47
N SER A 141 -1.62 -3.50 -35.28
CA SER A 141 -1.85 -4.85 -34.78
C SER A 141 -1.58 -4.96 -33.28
N MET A 142 -0.87 -3.99 -32.71
CA MET A 142 -0.50 -3.97 -31.30
C MET A 142 -0.53 -2.55 -30.73
N LEU A 143 -1.17 -2.41 -29.56
CA LEU A 143 -1.30 -1.16 -28.82
C LEU A 143 -0.68 -1.33 -27.43
N VAL A 144 0.13 -0.38 -27.00
CA VAL A 144 0.77 -0.40 -25.67
C VAL A 144 0.59 0.94 -24.99
N CYS A 145 0.23 0.92 -23.70
CA CYS A 145 0.11 2.11 -22.88
C CYS A 145 1.32 2.33 -22.00
N LYS A 146 1.84 3.57 -22.03
CA LYS A 146 2.76 4.10 -21.04
C LYS A 146 1.96 4.91 -20.03
N CYS A 147 1.90 4.40 -18.81
CA CYS A 147 1.15 5.03 -17.75
C CYS A 147 1.91 6.19 -17.13
N ASP A 148 1.16 7.23 -16.79
CA ASP A 148 1.65 8.29 -15.91
C ASP A 148 2.04 7.71 -14.54
N LYS A 149 2.87 8.47 -13.81
CA LYS A 149 3.26 8.12 -12.45
C LYS A 149 2.04 7.70 -11.64
N CYS A 150 2.18 6.60 -10.90
CA CYS A 150 1.18 6.03 -10.00
C CYS A 150 -0.03 5.34 -10.63
N TYR A 151 -0.06 5.26 -11.96
CA TYR A 151 -1.01 4.46 -12.70
C TYR A 151 -0.33 3.21 -13.25
N TYR A 152 -1.06 2.10 -13.24
CA TYR A 152 -0.54 0.77 -13.58
C TYR A 152 -1.60 -0.05 -14.33
N GLY A 153 -1.21 -1.22 -14.81
CA GLY A 153 -2.02 -2.06 -15.69
C GLY A 153 -1.50 -2.06 -17.13
N SER A 154 -2.15 -2.84 -18.00
CA SER A 154 -1.91 -2.79 -19.45
C SER A 154 -2.53 -1.54 -20.09
N LYS A 155 -3.57 -0.96 -19.48
CA LYS A 155 -4.31 0.22 -19.97
C LYS A 155 -4.33 1.38 -18.97
N CYS A 156 -3.48 1.36 -17.94
CA CYS A 156 -3.39 2.40 -16.90
C CYS A 156 -4.66 2.54 -16.04
N GLU A 157 -5.39 1.43 -15.89
CA GLU A 157 -6.65 1.32 -15.15
C GLU A 157 -6.47 1.27 -13.62
N LEU A 158 -5.31 0.77 -13.16
CA LEU A 158 -4.97 0.70 -11.74
C LEU A 158 -4.38 2.02 -11.30
N ASN A 159 -4.70 2.46 -10.09
CA ASN A 159 -4.06 3.62 -9.48
C ASN A 159 -3.72 3.33 -8.02
N THR A 160 -2.65 3.97 -7.56
CA THR A 160 -2.17 3.86 -6.18
C THR A 160 -2.36 5.16 -5.40
N ILE A 161 -3.33 5.97 -5.82
CA ILE A 161 -3.55 7.31 -5.28
C ILE A 161 -4.45 7.22 -4.04
N GLY A 162 -3.92 7.63 -2.89
CA GLY A 162 -4.69 7.83 -1.66
C GLY A 162 -5.15 6.55 -0.95
N PHE A 163 -6.29 6.63 -0.25
CA PHE A 163 -6.84 5.58 0.63
C PHE A 163 -7.40 4.33 -0.09
N SER A 164 -7.48 4.35 -1.42
CA SER A 164 -8.04 3.26 -2.22
C SER A 164 -7.04 2.15 -2.56
N THR A 165 -5.79 2.22 -2.10
CA THR A 165 -4.80 1.16 -2.32
C THR A 165 -5.16 -0.10 -1.55
N SER A 166 -5.60 -1.14 -2.26
CA SER A 166 -5.79 -2.49 -1.72
C SER A 166 -4.47 -3.28 -1.75
N LEU A 167 -4.44 -4.36 -0.96
CA LEU A 167 -3.34 -5.32 -0.99
C LEU A 167 -3.14 -5.89 -2.42
N ASP A 168 -4.21 -6.06 -3.18
CA ASP A 168 -4.16 -6.54 -4.57
C ASP A 168 -3.26 -5.65 -5.42
N VAL A 169 -3.43 -4.32 -5.36
CA VAL A 169 -2.62 -3.39 -6.17
C VAL A 169 -1.19 -3.27 -5.64
N ILE A 170 -1.01 -3.29 -4.31
CA ILE A 170 0.33 -3.14 -3.68
C ILE A 170 1.22 -4.37 -3.97
N PHE A 171 0.65 -5.57 -3.91
CA PHE A 171 1.44 -6.81 -3.87
C PHE A 171 1.15 -7.78 -5.01
N GLY A 172 0.00 -7.65 -5.70
CA GLY A 172 -0.43 -8.62 -6.70
C GLY A 172 0.57 -8.85 -7.83
N TYR A 173 1.29 -7.80 -8.26
CA TYR A 173 2.33 -7.91 -9.29
C TYR A 173 3.42 -8.91 -8.91
N HIS A 174 3.85 -8.96 -7.64
CA HIS A 174 4.91 -9.86 -7.18
C HIS A 174 4.54 -11.34 -7.18
N ILE A 175 3.25 -11.66 -7.34
CA ILE A 175 2.73 -13.02 -7.46
C ILE A 175 2.63 -13.35 -8.94
N LYS A 176 3.31 -14.40 -9.40
CA LYS A 176 3.31 -14.78 -10.82
C LYS A 176 2.13 -15.70 -11.16
N PRO A 177 1.41 -15.48 -12.27
CA PRO A 177 0.35 -16.37 -12.72
C PRO A 177 0.89 -17.74 -13.13
N PHE A 178 0.06 -18.79 -12.98
CA PHE A 178 0.35 -20.19 -13.36
C PHE A 178 1.61 -20.82 -12.74
N ILE A 179 2.24 -20.15 -11.76
CA ILE A 179 3.40 -20.67 -11.04
C ILE A 179 2.96 -21.15 -9.65
N SER A 180 3.33 -22.38 -9.28
CA SER A 180 3.02 -22.95 -7.97
C SER A 180 3.65 -22.13 -6.83
N PHE A 181 2.99 -22.11 -5.66
CA PHE A 181 3.44 -21.33 -4.49
C PHE A 181 4.91 -21.57 -4.12
N THR A 182 5.37 -22.83 -4.20
CA THR A 182 6.76 -23.23 -3.91
C THR A 182 7.79 -22.57 -4.82
N LYS A 183 7.42 -22.21 -6.05
CA LYS A 183 8.27 -21.59 -7.06
C LYS A 183 8.06 -20.07 -7.18
N GLN A 184 7.17 -19.49 -6.37
CA GLN A 184 6.96 -18.05 -6.29
C GLN A 184 8.21 -17.33 -5.74
N SER A 185 8.25 -16.01 -5.93
CA SER A 185 9.35 -15.15 -5.49
C SER A 185 9.60 -15.22 -3.98
N THR A 186 10.81 -14.87 -3.55
CA THR A 186 11.17 -14.79 -2.12
C THR A 186 10.28 -13.81 -1.37
N ALA A 187 9.89 -12.70 -2.02
CA ALA A 187 8.96 -11.72 -1.46
C ALA A 187 7.64 -12.38 -1.05
N VAL A 188 7.01 -13.17 -1.93
CA VAL A 188 5.75 -13.89 -1.67
C VAL A 188 5.87 -14.87 -0.50
N LYS A 189 7.00 -15.56 -0.38
CA LYS A 189 7.25 -16.50 0.72
C LYS A 189 7.40 -15.75 2.05
N ILE A 190 8.18 -14.68 2.08
CA ILE A 190 8.40 -13.86 3.28
C ILE A 190 7.08 -13.25 3.77
N THR A 191 6.28 -12.66 2.88
CA THR A 191 4.99 -12.05 3.25
C THR A 191 3.99 -13.09 3.73
N ALA A 192 4.00 -14.31 3.15
CA ALA A 192 3.17 -15.41 3.63
C ALA A 192 3.58 -15.82 5.06
N SER A 193 4.88 -15.97 5.32
CA SER A 193 5.39 -16.28 6.66
C SER A 193 5.00 -15.21 7.68
N ILE A 194 5.14 -13.92 7.35
CA ILE A 194 4.75 -12.81 8.23
C ILE A 194 3.24 -12.87 8.53
N THR A 195 2.41 -13.07 7.51
CA THR A 195 0.94 -13.15 7.67
C THR A 195 0.54 -14.31 8.59
N ILE A 196 1.15 -15.50 8.41
CA ILE A 196 0.89 -16.66 9.27
C ILE A 196 1.32 -16.39 10.72
N LEU A 197 2.49 -15.77 10.93
CA LEU A 197 2.96 -15.43 12.28
C LEU A 197 2.03 -14.42 12.95
N MET A 198 1.55 -13.40 12.24
CA MET A 198 0.56 -12.45 12.74
C MET A 198 -0.75 -13.16 13.15
N PHE A 199 -1.20 -14.13 12.36
CA PHE A 199 -2.40 -14.92 12.66
C PHE A 199 -2.25 -15.74 13.95
N ILE A 200 -1.14 -16.49 14.08
CA ILE A 200 -0.86 -17.30 15.28
C ILE A 200 -0.78 -16.40 16.52
N PHE A 201 -0.03 -15.29 16.42
CA PHE A 201 0.10 -14.34 17.52
C PHE A 201 -1.24 -13.71 17.90
N SER A 202 -2.07 -13.37 16.91
CA SER A 202 -3.42 -12.83 17.12
C SER A 202 -4.33 -13.81 17.85
N ILE A 203 -4.29 -15.09 17.50
CA ILE A 203 -5.11 -16.11 18.17
C ILE A 203 -4.71 -16.21 19.64
N ILE A 204 -3.42 -16.36 19.92
CA ILE A 204 -2.92 -16.50 21.29
C ILE A 204 -3.30 -15.27 22.12
N ASN A 205 -2.99 -14.07 21.62
CA ASN A 205 -3.29 -12.82 22.33
C ASN A 205 -4.78 -12.57 22.48
N GLY A 206 -5.55 -12.85 21.44
CA GLY A 206 -7.00 -12.66 21.43
C GLY A 206 -7.69 -13.59 22.42
N VAL A 207 -7.37 -14.88 22.42
CA VAL A 207 -7.95 -15.86 23.35
C VAL A 207 -7.61 -15.51 24.79
N LEU A 208 -6.34 -15.21 25.09
CA LEU A 208 -5.93 -14.78 26.42
C LEU A 208 -6.63 -13.49 26.87
N SER A 209 -6.82 -12.54 25.95
CA SER A 209 -7.55 -11.30 26.23
C SER A 209 -9.03 -11.56 26.51
N ILE A 210 -9.69 -12.44 25.74
CA ILE A 210 -11.08 -12.84 25.96
C ILE A 210 -11.23 -13.47 27.34
N LEU A 211 -10.37 -14.43 27.69
CA LEU A 211 -10.41 -15.07 29.01
C LEU A 211 -10.27 -14.05 30.14
N THR A 212 -9.35 -13.08 29.97
CA THR A 212 -9.11 -12.01 30.95
C THR A 212 -10.33 -11.11 31.10
N PHE A 213 -10.85 -10.55 30.01
CA PHE A 213 -11.96 -9.59 30.04
C PHE A 213 -13.32 -10.21 30.33
N LYS A 214 -13.46 -11.53 30.20
CA LYS A 214 -14.67 -12.27 30.59
C LYS A 214 -14.85 -12.39 32.11
N SER A 215 -13.83 -12.05 32.91
CA SER A 215 -13.94 -12.07 34.38
C SER A 215 -15.05 -11.13 34.87
N GLU A 216 -15.84 -11.61 35.84
CA GLU A 216 -16.98 -10.86 36.39
C GLU A 216 -16.57 -9.52 37.01
N SER A 217 -15.35 -9.42 37.55
CA SER A 217 -14.82 -8.20 38.14
C SER A 217 -14.68 -7.08 37.11
N LEU A 218 -14.32 -7.41 35.86
CA LEU A 218 -14.07 -6.46 34.78
C LEU A 218 -15.34 -6.08 34.02
N LEU A 219 -16.34 -6.98 33.96
CA LEU A 219 -17.63 -6.72 33.32
C LEU A 219 -18.59 -5.83 34.16
N LYS A 220 -18.19 -5.45 35.38
CA LYS A 220 -18.93 -4.49 36.23
C LYS A 220 -18.90 -3.05 35.70
N VAL A 221 -18.17 -2.77 34.62
CA VAL A 221 -18.09 -1.46 33.98
C VAL A 221 -18.10 -1.66 32.46
N GLY A 222 -18.75 -0.76 31.72
CA GLY A 222 -18.85 -0.79 30.25
C GLY A 222 -17.49 -0.94 29.55
N CYS A 223 -16.42 -0.38 30.11
CA CYS A 223 -15.06 -0.49 29.60
C CYS A 223 -14.62 -1.96 29.42
N GLY A 224 -15.03 -2.86 30.31
CA GLY A 224 -14.74 -4.29 30.18
C GLY A 224 -15.49 -4.93 29.01
N ILE A 225 -16.72 -4.49 28.75
CA ILE A 225 -17.55 -4.97 27.63
C ILE A 225 -16.94 -4.52 26.30
N TYR A 226 -16.57 -3.24 26.17
CA TYR A 226 -15.90 -2.74 24.97
C TYR A 226 -14.59 -3.51 24.67
N LEU A 227 -13.76 -3.76 25.68
CA LEU A 227 -12.50 -4.50 25.52
C LEU A 227 -12.71 -5.98 25.20
N LEU A 228 -13.73 -6.62 25.79
CA LEU A 228 -14.11 -7.99 25.46
C LEU A 228 -14.57 -8.09 24.00
N THR A 229 -15.48 -7.21 23.57
CA THR A 229 -15.92 -7.13 22.17
C THR A 229 -14.74 -6.89 21.24
N ASN A 230 -13.85 -5.95 21.57
CA ASN A 230 -12.68 -5.66 20.76
C ASN A 230 -11.72 -6.86 20.63
N SER A 231 -11.64 -7.71 21.65
CA SER A 231 -10.83 -8.94 21.61
C SER A 231 -11.37 -9.95 20.59
N PHE A 232 -12.70 -10.12 20.52
CA PHE A 232 -13.33 -10.92 19.46
C PHE A 232 -13.13 -10.32 18.07
N ILE A 233 -13.37 -9.00 17.93
CA ILE A 233 -13.21 -8.29 16.66
C ILE A 233 -11.77 -8.37 16.15
N SER A 234 -10.77 -8.33 17.04
CA SER A 234 -9.37 -8.41 16.64
C SER A 234 -8.99 -9.78 16.06
N ILE A 235 -9.45 -10.88 16.68
CA ILE A 235 -9.28 -12.23 16.11
C ILE A 235 -9.96 -12.30 14.74
N LEU A 236 -11.21 -11.85 14.65
CA LEU A 236 -11.98 -11.87 13.40
C LEU A 236 -11.29 -11.06 12.29
N THR A 237 -10.80 -9.86 12.61
CA THR A 237 -10.08 -8.98 11.67
C THR A 237 -8.85 -9.65 11.09
N ILE A 238 -7.97 -10.20 11.95
CA ILE A 238 -6.74 -10.86 11.49
C ILE A 238 -7.03 -12.17 10.75
N THR A 239 -8.12 -12.86 11.10
CA THR A 239 -8.57 -14.05 10.39
C THR A 239 -8.99 -13.70 8.97
N ILE A 240 -9.82 -12.67 8.80
CA ILE A 240 -10.24 -12.22 7.46
C ILE A 240 -9.05 -11.65 6.66
N PHE A 241 -8.11 -10.99 7.32
CA PHE A 241 -6.89 -10.49 6.66
C PHE A 241 -6.05 -11.64 6.11
N THR A 242 -5.88 -12.69 6.91
CA THR A 242 -5.21 -13.93 6.50
C THR A 242 -5.93 -14.58 5.32
N ILE A 243 -7.27 -14.68 5.38
CA ILE A 243 -8.09 -15.20 4.28
C ILE A 243 -7.90 -14.37 3.01
N LYS A 244 -7.98 -13.03 3.10
CA LYS A 244 -7.77 -12.10 1.98
C LYS A 244 -6.39 -12.29 1.34
N TYR A 245 -5.34 -12.45 2.15
CA TYR A 245 -3.99 -12.69 1.65
C TYR A 245 -3.92 -13.98 0.83
N PHE A 246 -4.44 -15.08 1.35
CA PHE A 246 -4.41 -16.36 0.63
C PHE A 246 -5.34 -16.35 -0.60
N GLN A 247 -6.48 -15.67 -0.54
CA GLN A 247 -7.33 -15.43 -1.70
C GLN A 247 -6.57 -14.71 -2.81
N LEU A 248 -5.85 -13.63 -2.49
CA LEU A 248 -5.01 -12.90 -3.44
C LEU A 248 -4.00 -13.85 -4.12
N ILE A 249 -3.31 -14.68 -3.35
CA ILE A 249 -2.35 -15.67 -3.87
C ILE A 249 -3.04 -16.63 -4.85
N ILE A 250 -4.15 -17.25 -4.43
CA ILE A 250 -4.89 -18.24 -5.22
C ILE A 250 -5.44 -17.63 -6.51
N PHE A 251 -5.97 -16.40 -6.45
CA PHE A 251 -6.53 -15.70 -7.61
C PHE A 251 -5.45 -15.29 -8.60
N GLN A 252 -4.34 -14.70 -8.12
CA GLN A 252 -3.23 -14.28 -8.99
C GLN A 252 -2.48 -15.47 -9.59
N MET A 253 -2.41 -16.61 -8.89
CA MET A 253 -1.89 -17.86 -9.43
C MET A 253 -2.82 -18.54 -10.45
N LYS A 254 -4.01 -17.98 -10.71
CA LYS A 254 -5.07 -18.55 -11.57
C LYS A 254 -5.49 -19.98 -11.14
N SER A 255 -5.33 -20.31 -9.87
CA SER A 255 -5.79 -21.60 -9.33
C SER A 255 -7.32 -21.67 -9.20
N ILE A 256 -7.97 -20.51 -9.06
CA ILE A 256 -9.43 -20.35 -9.17
C ILE A 256 -9.71 -19.32 -10.25
N THR A 257 -10.59 -19.65 -11.19
CA THR A 257 -10.92 -18.80 -12.36
C THR A 257 -12.38 -18.35 -12.40
N ASN A 258 -13.22 -18.81 -11.46
CA ASN A 258 -14.64 -18.42 -11.43
C ASN A 258 -14.79 -16.93 -11.08
N ALA A 259 -15.14 -16.12 -12.08
CA ALA A 259 -15.23 -14.67 -11.95
C ALA A 259 -16.25 -14.22 -10.89
N SER A 260 -17.41 -14.88 -10.79
CA SER A 260 -18.44 -14.54 -9.81
C SER A 260 -17.93 -14.75 -8.38
N PHE A 261 -17.24 -15.88 -8.15
CA PHE A 261 -16.64 -16.17 -6.85
C PHE A 261 -15.52 -15.18 -6.48
N ILE A 262 -14.65 -14.84 -7.44
CA ILE A 262 -13.58 -13.86 -7.24
C ILE A 262 -14.16 -12.48 -6.92
N HIS A 263 -15.21 -12.06 -7.64
CA HIS A 263 -15.86 -10.76 -7.43
C HIS A 263 -16.52 -10.67 -6.06
N PHE A 264 -17.32 -11.68 -5.70
CA PHE A 264 -17.97 -11.76 -4.40
C PHE A 264 -16.93 -11.78 -3.26
N SER A 265 -15.88 -12.60 -3.40
CA SER A 265 -14.81 -12.69 -2.40
C SER A 265 -14.07 -11.36 -2.24
N CYS A 266 -13.80 -10.65 -3.33
CA CYS A 266 -13.17 -9.34 -3.27
C CYS A 266 -14.04 -8.33 -2.50
N ILE A 267 -15.32 -8.21 -2.88
CA ILE A 267 -16.24 -7.28 -2.22
C ILE A 267 -16.33 -7.60 -0.73
N LEU A 268 -16.58 -8.87 -0.40
CA LEU A 268 -16.81 -9.29 0.97
C LEU A 268 -15.58 -9.03 1.86
N THR A 269 -14.41 -9.49 1.44
CA THR A 269 -13.22 -9.42 2.30
C THR A 269 -12.70 -8.00 2.48
N ASP A 270 -12.62 -7.21 1.42
CA ASP A 270 -12.07 -5.85 1.54
C ASP A 270 -13.00 -4.91 2.32
N VAL A 271 -14.31 -4.98 2.08
CA VAL A 271 -15.29 -4.16 2.80
C VAL A 271 -15.36 -4.57 4.27
N LEU A 272 -15.40 -5.88 4.55
CA LEU A 272 -15.46 -6.37 5.92
C LEU A 272 -14.19 -6.02 6.71
N LEU A 273 -13.00 -6.08 6.09
CA LEU A 273 -11.76 -5.64 6.73
C LEU A 273 -11.79 -4.15 7.10
N LYS A 274 -12.26 -3.28 6.20
CA LYS A 274 -12.40 -1.85 6.48
C LYS A 274 -13.35 -1.58 7.63
N ILE A 275 -14.51 -2.25 7.64
CA ILE A 275 -15.52 -2.10 8.70
C ILE A 275 -14.95 -2.57 10.04
N LEU A 276 -14.34 -3.75 10.09
CA LEU A 276 -13.85 -4.33 11.35
C LEU A 276 -12.68 -3.56 11.97
N LEU A 277 -11.72 -3.10 11.15
CA LEU A 277 -10.62 -2.25 11.61
C LEU A 277 -11.17 -0.94 12.21
N THR A 278 -12.05 -0.26 11.47
CA THR A 278 -12.65 0.99 11.92
C THR A 278 -13.51 0.77 13.17
N PHE A 279 -14.22 -0.35 13.25
CA PHE A 279 -15.00 -0.70 14.43
C PHE A 279 -14.12 -0.87 15.67
N GLY A 280 -12.98 -1.56 15.54
CA GLY A 280 -11.98 -1.64 16.61
C GLY A 280 -11.50 -0.27 17.09
N ASP A 281 -11.18 0.65 16.17
CA ASP A 281 -10.74 2.01 16.49
C ASP A 281 -11.81 2.80 17.28
N TRP A 282 -13.09 2.65 16.92
CA TRP A 282 -14.19 3.26 17.66
C TRP A 282 -14.45 2.60 19.02
N LEU A 283 -14.23 1.30 19.17
CA LEU A 283 -14.30 0.62 20.48
C LEU A 283 -13.18 1.12 21.41
N TYR A 284 -11.96 1.31 20.91
CA TYR A 284 -10.88 1.94 21.68
C TYR A 284 -11.24 3.37 22.10
N THR A 285 -11.89 4.11 21.21
CA THR A 285 -12.37 5.47 21.49
C THR A 285 -13.45 5.47 22.57
N ALA A 286 -14.40 4.52 22.53
CA ALA A 286 -15.41 4.35 23.58
C ALA A 286 -14.78 4.06 24.95
N VAL A 287 -13.73 3.21 24.99
CA VAL A 287 -12.94 2.95 26.20
C VAL A 287 -12.30 4.24 26.73
N ALA A 288 -11.73 5.07 25.86
CA ALA A 288 -11.11 6.34 26.26
C ALA A 288 -12.13 7.34 26.83
N ILE A 289 -13.28 7.49 26.15
CA ILE A 289 -14.40 8.34 26.62
C ILE A 289 -14.87 7.88 28.00
N GLU A 290 -15.12 6.58 28.16
CA GLU A 290 -15.64 6.06 29.42
C GLU A 290 -14.64 6.22 30.57
N ARG A 291 -13.35 6.04 30.32
CA ARG A 291 -12.29 6.34 31.30
C ARG A 291 -12.27 7.81 31.69
N ALA A 292 -12.46 8.73 30.73
CA ALA A 292 -12.57 10.16 31.01
C ALA A 292 -13.81 10.48 31.86
N LEU A 293 -14.98 9.92 31.52
CA LEU A 293 -16.21 10.08 32.30
C LEU A 293 -16.07 9.52 33.72
N SER A 294 -15.45 8.35 33.87
CA SER A 294 -15.16 7.76 35.17
C SER A 294 -14.25 8.66 36.02
N ALA A 295 -13.24 9.28 35.41
CA ALA A 295 -12.35 10.22 36.09
C ALA A 295 -13.06 11.53 36.48
N ILE A 296 -13.98 12.03 35.66
CA ILE A 296 -14.77 13.25 35.94
C ILE A 296 -15.79 13.00 37.07
N GLN A 297 -16.55 11.91 36.97
CA GLN A 297 -17.66 11.63 37.91
C GLN A 297 -17.17 11.01 39.22
N GLY A 298 -15.99 10.37 39.24
CA GLY A 298 -15.39 9.80 40.44
C GLY A 298 -16.34 8.85 41.16
N VAL A 299 -16.66 9.17 42.42
CA VAL A 299 -17.59 8.37 43.26
C VAL A 299 -19.03 8.36 42.76
N HIS A 300 -19.43 9.36 41.97
CA HIS A 300 -20.78 9.44 41.39
C HIS A 300 -20.91 8.66 40.07
N PHE A 301 -19.85 7.99 39.60
CA PHE A 301 -19.89 7.22 38.37
C PHE A 301 -20.83 6.01 38.51
N ASN A 302 -21.93 6.01 37.75
CA ASN A 302 -22.92 4.94 37.77
C ASN A 302 -22.50 3.79 36.85
N LYS A 303 -21.98 2.73 37.47
CA LYS A 303 -21.53 1.51 36.80
C LYS A 303 -22.63 0.79 36.04
N SER A 304 -23.83 0.68 36.61
CA SER A 304 -24.98 0.01 35.97
C SER A 304 -25.43 0.74 34.71
N LYS A 305 -25.46 2.08 34.75
CA LYS A 305 -25.74 2.90 33.57
C LYS A 305 -24.66 2.73 32.50
N SER A 306 -23.39 2.64 32.90
CA SER A 306 -22.28 2.45 31.96
C SER A 306 -22.36 1.10 31.22
N ILE A 307 -22.70 0.01 31.92
CA ILE A 307 -22.97 -1.30 31.31
C ILE A 307 -24.12 -1.21 30.30
N TYR A 308 -25.23 -0.57 30.69
CA TYR A 308 -26.39 -0.41 29.82
C TYR A 308 -26.01 0.35 28.55
N ILE A 309 -25.33 1.50 28.67
CA ILE A 309 -24.87 2.30 27.52
C ILE A 309 -23.96 1.47 26.61
N ALA A 310 -23.00 0.73 27.16
CA ALA A 310 -22.08 -0.07 26.36
C ALA A 310 -22.80 -1.09 25.47
N LYS A 311 -23.82 -1.78 25.99
CA LYS A 311 -24.59 -2.77 25.22
C LYS A 311 -25.34 -2.19 24.01
N TYR A 312 -25.76 -0.92 24.07
CA TYR A 312 -26.43 -0.25 22.95
C TYR A 312 -25.45 0.47 22.02
N VAL A 313 -24.39 1.08 22.56
CA VAL A 313 -23.41 1.82 21.76
C VAL A 313 -22.64 0.90 20.82
N ILE A 314 -22.28 -0.31 21.24
CA ILE A 314 -21.54 -1.28 20.41
C ILE A 314 -22.26 -1.58 19.08
N PRO A 315 -23.53 -2.04 19.05
CA PRO A 315 -24.22 -2.31 17.80
C PRO A 315 -24.50 -1.03 16.99
N ILE A 316 -24.77 0.11 17.65
CA ILE A 316 -24.99 1.39 16.96
C ILE A 316 -23.72 1.83 16.20
N ILE A 317 -22.55 1.75 16.83
CA ILE A 317 -21.28 2.09 16.18
C ILE A 317 -21.06 1.19 14.96
N PHE A 318 -21.27 -0.13 15.09
CA PHE A 318 -21.11 -1.06 13.98
C PHE A 318 -22.03 -0.71 12.80
N LEU A 319 -23.29 -0.39 13.07
CA LEU A 319 -24.27 0.02 12.06
C LEU A 319 -23.82 1.30 11.33
N LEU A 320 -23.43 2.34 12.08
CA LEU A 320 -23.01 3.63 11.50
C LEU A 320 -21.77 3.49 10.61
N ILE A 321 -20.80 2.68 11.03
CA ILE A 321 -19.60 2.40 10.22
C ILE A 321 -19.97 1.64 8.94
N SER A 322 -20.84 0.63 9.05
CA SER A 322 -21.28 -0.15 7.89
C SER A 322 -21.99 0.72 6.85
N ILE A 323 -22.86 1.63 7.28
CA ILE A 323 -23.52 2.61 6.41
C ILE A 323 -22.50 3.56 5.77
N SER A 324 -21.50 4.01 6.52
CA SER A 324 -20.48 4.95 6.03
C SER A 324 -19.65 4.37 4.87
N TYR A 325 -19.48 3.04 4.82
CA TYR A 325 -18.72 2.33 3.79
C TYR A 325 -19.56 1.70 2.68
N ILE A 326 -20.87 1.97 2.59
CA ILE A 326 -21.76 1.35 1.61
C ILE A 326 -21.41 1.68 0.14
N HIS A 327 -20.69 2.78 -0.12
CA HIS A 327 -20.25 3.17 -1.46
C HIS A 327 -19.14 2.28 -2.02
N ASP A 328 -18.36 1.64 -1.15
CA ASP A 328 -17.22 0.79 -1.48
C ASP A 328 -17.65 -0.46 -2.29
N PRO A 329 -18.58 -1.33 -1.81
CA PRO A 329 -19.00 -2.52 -2.55
C PRO A 329 -19.58 -2.21 -3.93
N ILE A 330 -20.30 -1.10 -4.08
CA ILE A 330 -20.94 -0.67 -5.34
C ILE A 330 -19.89 -0.27 -6.39
N SER A 331 -18.74 0.22 -5.94
CA SER A 331 -17.67 0.74 -6.82
C SER A 331 -16.61 -0.30 -7.16
N ARG A 332 -16.72 -1.53 -6.63
CA ARG A 332 -15.77 -2.62 -6.86
C ARG A 332 -16.10 -3.41 -8.11
N ARG A 333 -15.10 -3.54 -8.98
CA ARG A 333 -15.21 -4.26 -10.25
C ARG A 333 -14.02 -5.18 -10.45
N LEU A 334 -14.25 -6.26 -11.19
CA LEU A 334 -13.15 -7.07 -11.70
C LEU A 334 -12.64 -6.49 -13.01
N PHE A 335 -11.33 -6.45 -13.16
CA PHE A 335 -10.67 -6.12 -14.41
C PHE A 335 -9.79 -7.30 -14.81
N ASN A 336 -10.02 -7.84 -16.00
CA ASN A 336 -9.19 -8.88 -16.58
C ASN A 336 -8.13 -8.22 -17.46
N ASP A 337 -6.88 -8.44 -17.09
CA ASP A 337 -5.72 -8.05 -17.86
C ASP A 337 -5.25 -9.27 -18.65
N ASP A 338 -5.71 -9.38 -19.90
CA ASP A 338 -5.41 -10.52 -20.77
C ASP A 338 -3.93 -10.54 -21.17
N ASP A 339 -3.28 -9.37 -21.25
CA ASP A 339 -1.86 -9.27 -21.61
C ASP A 339 -0.97 -9.83 -20.48
N GLU A 340 -1.31 -9.54 -19.23
CA GLU A 340 -0.59 -10.07 -18.07
C GLU A 340 -1.17 -11.37 -17.52
N GLN A 341 -2.27 -11.86 -18.10
CA GLN A 341 -3.02 -13.04 -17.66
C GLN A 341 -3.46 -12.94 -16.18
N ARG A 342 -3.98 -11.78 -15.78
CA ARG A 342 -4.36 -11.47 -14.39
C ARG A 342 -5.81 -11.02 -14.27
N THR A 343 -6.36 -11.19 -13.08
CA THR A 343 -7.67 -10.64 -12.71
C THR A 343 -7.46 -9.77 -11.48
N TRP A 344 -7.77 -8.49 -11.61
CA TRP A 344 -7.62 -7.49 -10.58
C TRP A 344 -8.98 -7.16 -9.99
N CYS A 345 -9.02 -6.91 -8.68
CA CYS A 345 -10.16 -6.27 -8.07
C CYS A 345 -9.86 -4.80 -7.83
N ILE A 346 -10.57 -3.93 -8.56
CA ILE A 346 -10.27 -2.51 -8.66
C ILE A 346 -11.40 -1.67 -8.08
N LEU A 347 -11.03 -0.50 -7.55
CA LEU A 347 -11.97 0.52 -7.10
C LEU A 347 -12.14 1.58 -8.19
N GLU A 348 -13.32 1.63 -8.78
CA GLU A 348 -13.67 2.59 -9.81
C GLU A 348 -14.73 3.57 -9.29
N TYR A 349 -14.28 4.56 -8.51
CA TYR A 349 -15.15 5.60 -8.01
C TYR A 349 -15.45 6.67 -9.07
N SER A 350 -16.70 7.14 -9.12
CA SER A 350 -17.06 8.40 -9.78
C SER A 350 -16.41 9.59 -9.06
N SER A 351 -16.30 10.74 -9.73
CA SER A 351 -15.65 11.94 -9.17
C SER A 351 -16.21 12.36 -7.80
N ASN A 352 -17.53 12.28 -7.62
CA ASN A 352 -18.19 12.59 -6.36
C ASN A 352 -17.92 11.54 -5.28
N LEU A 353 -17.95 10.25 -5.65
CA LEU A 353 -17.66 9.16 -4.72
C LEU A 353 -16.20 9.16 -4.25
N LYS A 354 -15.24 9.60 -5.09
CA LYS A 354 -13.85 9.80 -4.67
C LYS A 354 -13.72 10.83 -3.55
N LYS A 355 -14.45 11.95 -3.66
CA LYS A 355 -14.45 12.99 -2.62
C LYS A 355 -15.07 12.47 -1.33
N TYR A 356 -16.18 11.73 -1.44
CA TYR A 356 -16.85 11.11 -0.30
C TYR A 356 -15.97 10.06 0.39
N ASP A 357 -15.35 9.16 -0.36
CA ASP A 357 -14.44 8.13 0.18
C ASP A 357 -13.27 8.77 0.95
N LYS A 358 -12.65 9.80 0.37
CA LYS A 358 -11.60 10.55 1.05
C LYS A 358 -12.10 11.18 2.35
N PHE A 359 -13.28 11.80 2.33
CA PHE A 359 -13.88 12.42 3.51
C PHE A 359 -14.19 11.41 4.60
N ILE A 360 -14.82 10.28 4.27
CA ILE A 360 -15.19 9.23 5.23
C ILE A 360 -13.95 8.58 5.85
N ASN A 361 -12.95 8.23 5.03
CA ASN A 361 -11.71 7.67 5.55
C ASN A 361 -10.99 8.67 6.47
N LEU A 362 -10.96 9.95 6.10
CA LEU A 362 -10.40 11.00 6.94
C LEU A 362 -11.15 11.15 8.27
N PHE A 363 -12.49 11.16 8.21
CA PHE A 363 -13.36 11.28 9.38
C PHE A 363 -13.14 10.13 10.36
N HIS A 364 -13.13 8.89 9.86
CA HIS A 364 -12.95 7.71 10.70
C HIS A 364 -11.54 7.52 11.24
N VAL A 365 -10.52 8.16 10.67
CA VAL A 365 -9.17 8.15 11.25
C VAL A 365 -8.98 9.32 12.22
N LEU A 366 -9.34 10.54 11.83
CA LEU A 366 -9.11 11.74 12.66
C LEU A 366 -10.02 11.82 13.88
N THR A 367 -11.29 11.40 13.77
CA THR A 367 -12.24 11.57 14.88
C THR A 367 -11.87 10.69 16.08
N PRO A 368 -11.63 9.38 15.94
CA PRO A 368 -11.05 8.55 17.00
C PRO A 368 -9.75 9.12 17.56
N PHE A 369 -8.85 9.58 16.69
CA PHE A 369 -7.56 10.14 17.08
C PHE A 369 -7.70 11.35 18.00
N ILE A 370 -8.49 12.35 17.60
CA ILE A 370 -8.72 13.58 18.39
C ILE A 370 -9.40 13.25 19.72
N ILE A 371 -10.42 12.38 19.72
CA ILE A 371 -11.14 12.00 20.94
C ILE A 371 -10.21 11.29 21.93
N ASN A 372 -9.33 10.40 21.45
CA ASN A 372 -8.35 9.72 22.30
C ASN A 372 -7.38 10.71 22.96
N ILE A 373 -6.89 11.70 22.21
CA ILE A 373 -6.03 12.78 22.76
C ILE A 373 -6.77 13.59 23.82
N LEU A 374 -7.98 14.08 23.50
CA LEU A 374 -8.77 14.89 24.42
C LEU A 374 -9.14 14.10 25.70
N SER A 375 -9.47 12.82 25.56
CA SER A 375 -9.78 11.94 26.69
C SER A 375 -8.55 11.73 27.59
N ALA A 376 -7.37 11.51 27.01
CA ALA A 376 -6.12 11.36 27.76
C ALA A 376 -5.76 12.66 28.53
N ILE A 377 -5.92 13.82 27.89
CA ILE A 377 -5.73 15.12 28.53
C ILE A 377 -6.73 15.31 29.69
N CYS A 378 -8.00 15.00 29.46
CA CYS A 378 -9.06 15.13 30.46
C CYS A 378 -8.79 14.29 31.71
N VAL A 379 -8.46 13.01 31.54
CA VAL A 379 -8.10 12.10 32.64
C VAL A 379 -6.93 12.66 33.45
N THR A 380 -5.90 13.17 32.75
CA THR A 380 -4.71 13.75 33.41
C THR A 380 -5.06 14.96 34.28
N ILE A 381 -5.87 15.89 33.75
CA ILE A 381 -6.29 17.09 34.48
C ILE A 381 -7.16 16.72 35.70
N GLN A 382 -8.09 15.78 35.56
CA GLN A 382 -8.98 15.40 36.67
C GLN A 382 -8.23 14.70 37.81
N VAL A 383 -7.36 13.75 37.47
CA VAL A 383 -6.49 13.09 38.46
C VAL A 383 -5.65 14.13 39.22
N PHE A 384 -5.11 15.11 38.49
CA PHE A 384 -4.34 16.20 39.08
C PHE A 384 -5.19 17.05 40.06
N ARG A 385 -6.38 17.49 39.64
CA ARG A 385 -7.29 18.32 40.47
C ARG A 385 -7.73 17.62 41.76
N ILE A 386 -8.12 16.35 41.68
CA ILE A 386 -8.57 15.58 42.85
C ILE A 386 -7.48 15.50 43.92
N ARG A 387 -6.21 15.35 43.50
CA ARG A 387 -5.10 15.15 44.44
C ARG A 387 -4.48 16.44 44.98
N VAL A 388 -4.57 17.55 44.26
CA VAL A 388 -4.29 18.89 44.83
C VAL A 388 -5.27 19.22 45.95
N LYS A 389 -6.54 18.84 45.83
CA LYS A 389 -7.53 19.01 46.90
C LYS A 389 -7.28 18.12 48.12
N THR A 390 -6.66 16.95 47.96
CA THR A 390 -6.41 15.99 49.06
C THR A 390 -5.03 16.08 49.72
N LYS A 391 -4.01 16.74 49.11
CA LYS A 391 -2.70 16.94 49.74
C LYS A 391 -2.39 18.44 49.98
N LYS A 392 -2.15 18.82 51.24
CA LYS A 392 -1.64 20.15 51.64
C LYS A 392 -0.35 20.48 50.89
N LYS A 393 -0.40 21.52 50.05
CA LYS A 393 0.65 22.47 49.55
C LYS A 393 2.15 22.06 49.50
N SER A 394 2.54 20.79 49.38
CA SER A 394 3.97 20.41 49.21
C SER A 394 4.34 20.06 47.76
N ALA A 395 5.38 20.74 47.26
CA ALA A 395 6.13 20.54 46.01
C ALA A 395 5.38 19.91 44.81
N TYR A 396 4.61 20.76 44.12
CA TYR A 396 3.88 20.54 42.86
C TYR A 396 4.54 19.56 41.86
N LYS A 397 5.84 19.73 41.55
CA LYS A 397 6.57 18.89 40.58
C LYS A 397 6.81 17.45 41.04
N LYS A 398 7.14 17.21 42.32
CA LYS A 398 7.43 15.86 42.84
C LYS A 398 6.16 15.01 42.92
N ILE A 399 5.02 15.62 43.26
CA ILE A 399 3.72 14.95 43.29
C ILE A 399 3.26 14.59 41.87
N LEU A 400 3.44 15.50 40.90
CA LEU A 400 3.09 15.26 39.50
C LEU A 400 3.89 14.07 38.91
N TYR A 401 5.21 14.05 39.11
CA TYR A 401 6.07 12.99 38.58
C TYR A 401 5.75 11.59 39.16
N ALA A 402 5.53 11.51 40.48
CA ALA A 402 5.17 10.25 41.14
C ALA A 402 3.80 9.70 40.69
N GLN A 403 2.89 10.57 40.23
CA GLN A 403 1.55 10.17 39.80
C GLN A 403 1.45 9.83 38.32
N ILE A 404 2.20 10.54 37.48
CA ILE A 404 2.41 10.12 36.10
C ILE A 404 3.02 8.73 36.09
N GLN A 405 3.97 8.41 36.99
CA GLN A 405 4.47 7.04 37.18
C GLN A 405 3.38 6.03 37.61
N GLN A 406 2.46 6.43 38.48
CA GLN A 406 1.40 5.54 39.01
C GLN A 406 0.27 5.28 37.98
N ASN A 407 -0.06 6.28 37.16
CA ASN A 407 -1.15 6.24 36.17
C ASN A 407 -0.64 6.23 34.71
N LYS A 408 0.65 5.98 34.49
CA LYS A 408 1.28 5.89 33.16
C LYS A 408 0.48 5.02 32.19
N HIS A 409 -0.14 3.98 32.71
CA HIS A 409 -0.93 3.02 31.96
C HIS A 409 -2.17 3.60 31.26
N LEU A 410 -2.76 4.66 31.82
CA LEU A 410 -3.91 5.35 31.22
C LEU A 410 -3.49 6.22 30.02
N LEU A 411 -2.20 6.58 29.93
CA LEU A 411 -1.63 7.42 28.87
C LEU A 411 -0.87 6.60 27.81
N ILE A 412 -0.23 5.50 28.20
CA ILE A 412 0.55 4.64 27.30
C ILE A 412 -0.32 4.07 26.18
N SER A 413 -1.52 3.58 26.50
CA SER A 413 -2.42 2.98 25.50
C SER A 413 -2.87 3.99 24.43
N PRO A 414 -3.42 5.17 24.77
CA PRO A 414 -3.70 6.22 23.79
C PRO A 414 -2.46 6.65 22.99
N CYS A 415 -1.30 6.84 23.62
CA CYS A 415 -0.08 7.27 22.92
C CYS A 415 0.44 6.22 21.93
N ILE A 416 0.41 4.93 22.28
CA ILE A 416 0.82 3.86 21.36
C ILE A 416 -0.20 3.74 20.22
N LEU A 417 -1.50 3.83 20.51
CA LEU A 417 -2.53 3.82 19.46
C LEU A 417 -2.33 4.98 18.48
N ILE A 418 -2.09 6.19 18.99
CA ILE A 418 -1.72 7.37 18.20
C ILE A 418 -0.49 7.07 17.34
N LEU A 419 0.59 6.54 17.94
CA LEU A 419 1.82 6.23 17.21
C LEU A 419 1.60 5.20 16.09
N LEU A 420 0.75 4.19 16.31
CA LEU A 420 0.43 3.16 15.33
C LEU A 420 -0.52 3.67 14.23
N SER A 421 -1.33 4.69 14.51
CA SER A 421 -2.20 5.35 13.51
C SER A 421 -1.45 6.37 12.65
N ILE A 422 -0.30 6.91 13.11
CA ILE A 422 0.49 7.92 12.39
C ILE A 422 0.95 7.43 11.01
N PRO A 423 1.49 6.21 10.81
CA PRO A 423 1.88 5.74 9.48
C PRO A 423 0.73 5.75 8.47
N ARG A 424 -0.48 5.37 8.91
CA ARG A 424 -1.70 5.40 8.09
C ARG A 424 -2.10 6.83 7.73
N LEU A 425 -1.96 7.77 8.67
CA LEU A 425 -2.15 9.21 8.43
C LEU A 425 -1.08 9.78 7.48
N ILE A 426 0.19 9.42 7.66
CA ILE A 426 1.29 9.88 6.81
C ILE A 426 1.09 9.41 5.37
N ILE A 427 0.78 8.13 5.14
CA ILE A 427 0.49 7.59 3.79
C ILE A 427 -0.79 8.21 3.20
N SER A 428 -1.74 8.60 4.05
CA SER A 428 -2.98 9.26 3.65
C SER A 428 -2.81 10.73 3.23
N PHE A 429 -1.94 11.46 3.93
CA PHE A 429 -1.78 12.91 3.82
C PHE A 429 -0.59 13.31 2.95
N LEU A 430 0.48 12.49 2.91
CA LEU A 430 1.39 12.54 1.78
C LEU A 430 0.55 12.13 0.58
N SER A 431 0.33 13.05 -0.35
CA SER A 431 -0.20 12.78 -1.69
C SER A 431 0.71 11.86 -2.53
N GLY A 432 1.51 11.02 -1.87
CA GLY A 432 2.46 10.08 -2.43
C GLY A 432 1.74 8.80 -2.78
N CYS A 433 1.50 8.63 -4.07
CA CYS A 433 1.12 7.36 -4.64
C CYS A 433 2.38 6.54 -4.94
N MET A 434 2.23 5.22 -5.08
CA MET A 434 3.38 4.35 -5.33
C MET A 434 3.92 4.69 -6.72
N GLU A 435 5.12 5.27 -6.81
CA GLU A 435 5.73 5.65 -8.11
C GLU A 435 6.39 4.47 -8.84
N SER A 436 6.76 3.40 -8.12
CA SER A 436 7.34 2.19 -8.71
C SER A 436 6.80 0.91 -8.06
N ILE A 437 6.28 0.00 -8.90
CA ILE A 437 5.89 -1.36 -8.49
C ILE A 437 7.09 -2.19 -8.02
N ARG A 438 8.30 -1.91 -8.52
CA ARG A 438 9.50 -2.71 -8.19
C ARG A 438 9.85 -2.66 -6.69
N THR A 439 9.44 -1.60 -5.99
CA THR A 439 9.74 -1.35 -4.58
C THR A 439 8.46 -1.18 -3.76
N PRO A 440 7.67 -2.25 -3.52
CA PRO A 440 6.38 -2.15 -2.84
C PRO A 440 6.51 -1.97 -1.31
N TRP A 441 7.72 -2.15 -0.76
CA TRP A 441 7.95 -2.40 0.66
C TRP A 441 7.41 -1.30 1.57
N LEU A 442 7.54 -0.03 1.19
CA LEU A 442 7.03 1.08 2.01
C LEU A 442 5.50 1.00 2.21
N TYR A 443 4.76 0.81 1.11
CA TYR A 443 3.30 0.71 1.11
C TYR A 443 2.84 -0.60 1.77
N LEU A 444 3.55 -1.69 1.50
CA LEU A 444 3.27 -2.98 2.11
C LEU A 444 3.48 -2.95 3.63
N THR A 445 4.58 -2.35 4.11
CA THR A 445 4.83 -2.15 5.54
C THR A 445 3.76 -1.27 6.17
N GLY A 446 3.38 -0.16 5.54
CA GLY A 446 2.29 0.70 6.02
C GLY A 446 0.95 -0.03 6.12
N TYR A 447 0.65 -0.87 5.12
CA TYR A 447 -0.55 -1.71 5.11
C TYR A 447 -0.54 -2.68 6.30
N TYR A 448 0.55 -3.42 6.52
CA TYR A 448 0.68 -4.37 7.64
C TYR A 448 0.68 -3.67 9.01
N ILE A 449 1.28 -2.48 9.13
CA ILE A 449 1.24 -1.67 10.36
C ILE A 449 -0.19 -1.36 10.79
N SER A 450 -1.10 -1.16 9.84
CA SER A 450 -2.52 -0.90 10.14
C SER A 450 -3.20 -2.08 10.87
N PHE A 451 -2.63 -3.28 10.82
CA PHE A 451 -3.10 -4.47 11.52
C PHE A 451 -2.36 -4.75 12.84
N ILE A 452 -1.38 -3.93 13.23
CA ILE A 452 -0.68 -4.07 14.50
C ILE A 452 -1.58 -3.79 15.73
N PRO A 453 -2.45 -2.76 15.75
CA PRO A 453 -3.27 -2.49 16.94
C PRO A 453 -4.13 -3.68 17.41
N PRO A 454 -4.83 -4.42 16.52
CA PRO A 454 -5.51 -5.68 16.89
C PRO A 454 -4.61 -6.74 17.54
N LEU A 455 -3.32 -6.78 17.19
CA LEU A 455 -2.37 -7.75 17.75
C LEU A 455 -1.89 -7.41 19.16
N LEU A 456 -2.01 -6.14 19.58
CA LEU A 456 -1.36 -5.62 20.78
C LEU A 456 -2.30 -5.39 21.97
N ILE A 457 -3.52 -5.96 21.99
CA ILE A 457 -4.50 -5.75 23.09
C ILE A 457 -3.88 -6.00 24.48
N ILE A 458 -3.13 -7.08 24.65
CA ILE A 458 -2.47 -7.41 25.93
C ILE A 458 -1.51 -6.30 26.34
N ILE A 459 -0.67 -5.85 25.40
CA ILE A 459 0.37 -4.83 25.65
C ILE A 459 -0.27 -3.46 25.89
N LEU A 460 -1.34 -3.13 25.17
CA LEU A 460 -2.02 -1.85 25.25
C LEU A 460 -2.87 -1.75 26.51
N PHE A 461 -3.67 -2.77 26.83
CA PHE A 461 -4.70 -2.66 27.86
C PHE A 461 -4.38 -3.49 29.10
N ILE A 462 -3.92 -4.72 28.95
CA ILE A 462 -3.77 -5.66 30.08
C ILE A 462 -2.51 -5.36 30.88
N LEU A 463 -1.32 -5.39 30.28
CA LEU A 463 -0.05 -5.20 30.97
C LEU A 463 0.06 -3.86 31.71
N PRO A 464 -0.43 -2.74 31.15
CA PRO A 464 -0.32 -1.46 31.84
C PRO A 464 -1.25 -1.37 33.05
N SER A 465 -2.44 -1.99 32.99
CA SER A 465 -3.45 -1.92 34.05
C SER A 465 -3.15 -2.90 35.19
N LYS A 466 -3.02 -2.40 36.43
CA LYS A 466 -2.82 -3.27 37.61
C LYS A 466 -3.95 -4.28 37.77
N THR A 467 -5.20 -3.83 37.61
CA THR A 467 -6.39 -4.67 37.77
C THR A 467 -6.45 -5.75 36.70
N TYR A 468 -6.23 -5.39 35.42
CA TYR A 468 -6.30 -6.37 34.34
C TYR A 468 -5.13 -7.35 34.38
N LYS A 469 -3.93 -6.87 34.73
CA LYS A 469 -2.75 -7.72 34.91
C LYS A 469 -2.92 -8.74 36.02
N GLN A 470 -3.56 -8.38 37.14
CA GLN A 470 -3.82 -9.32 38.24
C GLN A 470 -4.77 -10.44 37.80
N GLU A 471 -5.85 -10.11 37.09
CA GLU A 471 -6.77 -11.11 36.54
C GLU A 471 -6.08 -12.00 35.50
N PHE A 472 -5.30 -11.40 34.59
CA PHE A 472 -4.51 -12.15 33.61
C PHE A 472 -3.56 -13.16 34.29
N LEU A 473 -2.80 -12.73 35.31
CA LEU A 473 -1.90 -13.61 36.05
C LEU A 473 -2.66 -14.75 36.75
N SER A 474 -3.78 -14.46 37.39
CA SER A 474 -4.65 -15.45 38.03
C SER A 474 -5.12 -16.52 37.03
N ILE A 475 -5.57 -16.10 35.84
CA ILE A 475 -6.03 -17.01 34.78
C ILE A 475 -4.86 -17.84 34.23
N THR A 476 -3.71 -17.23 33.93
CA THR A 476 -2.54 -17.97 33.43
C THR A 476 -2.02 -18.98 34.44
N ALA A 477 -2.05 -18.67 35.75
CA ALA A 477 -1.69 -19.60 36.80
C ALA A 477 -2.65 -20.80 36.85
N LYS A 478 -3.96 -20.58 36.68
CA LYS A 478 -4.95 -21.66 36.60
C LYS A 478 -4.72 -22.55 35.39
N ILE A 479 -4.48 -21.98 34.20
CA ILE A 479 -4.20 -22.75 32.97
C ILE A 479 -2.93 -23.60 33.12
N ASN A 480 -1.86 -23.04 33.68
CA ASN A 480 -0.62 -23.80 33.93
C ASN A 480 -0.79 -24.90 34.98
N PHE A 481 -1.69 -24.72 35.95
CA PHE A 481 -2.01 -25.75 36.94
C PHE A 481 -2.79 -26.92 36.33
N PHE A 482 -3.63 -26.69 35.32
CA PHE A 482 -4.32 -27.76 34.58
C PHE A 482 -3.45 -28.44 33.50
N SER A 483 -2.27 -27.90 33.20
CA SER A 483 -1.31 -28.46 32.24
C SER A 483 -0.23 -29.33 32.90
N LYS A 484 -0.19 -29.37 34.24
CA LYS A 484 0.62 -30.30 35.03
C LYS A 484 -0.29 -31.37 35.60
#